data_AF-A0A6B0U1S6-F1
#
_entry.id   AF-A0A6B0U1S6-F1
#
_cell.length_a   1.000
_cell.length_b   1.000
_cell.length_c   1.000
_cell.angle_alpha   90.00
_cell.angle_beta   90.00
_cell.angle_gamma   90.00
#
_symmetry.space_group_name_H-M   'P 1'
#
loop_
_entity.id
_entity.type
_entity.pdbx_description
1 polymer ?
#
loop_
_entity_poly.entity_id
_entity_poly.type
_entity_poly.pdbx_seq_one_letter_code
_entity_poly.pdbx_strand_id
1 'polypeptide(L)' 'IEPYEQDTCDVPGDREVADAIDVLRRFPTTQQDEDAMQAIGLCERRVMPIIMTRVSPKKVTDCFQPK' A
#
# COMPACT_ATOMS: atom_id res chain seq x y z
N ILE A 1 28.62 20.53 0.65
CA ILE A 1 27.34 19.96 1.14
C ILE A 1 26.37 20.20 -0.01
N GLU A 2 26.10 19.17 -0.80
CA GLU A 2 25.13 19.29 -1.89
C GLU A 2 23.74 19.55 -1.28
N PRO A 3 22.90 20.38 -1.91
CA PRO A 3 21.56 20.59 -1.42
C PRO A 3 20.82 19.25 -1.54
N TYR A 4 20.34 18.73 -0.42
CA TYR A 4 19.31 17.69 -0.43
C TYR A 4 18.12 18.31 -1.16
N GLU A 5 17.92 17.93 -2.42
CA GLU A 5 16.67 18.21 -3.12
C GLU A 5 15.57 17.70 -2.18
N GLN A 6 14.69 18.61 -1.76
CA GLN A 6 13.48 18.20 -1.06
C GLN A 6 12.80 17.22 -2.00
N ASP A 7 12.78 15.95 -1.59
CA ASP A 7 12.09 14.91 -2.30
C ASP A 7 10.61 15.31 -2.31
N THR A 8 10.22 15.96 -3.40
CA THR A 8 8.86 16.41 -3.70
C THR A 8 8.07 15.21 -4.24
N CYS A 9 8.30 14.04 -3.65
CA CYS A 9 7.61 12.83 -3.97
C CYS A 9 6.18 12.97 -3.44
N ASP A 10 5.25 13.18 -4.36
CA ASP A 10 3.83 13.12 -4.06
C ASP A 10 3.52 11.79 -3.37
N VAL A 11 2.84 11.86 -2.23
CA VAL A 11 2.47 10.67 -1.47
C VAL A 11 1.45 9.89 -2.28
N PRO A 12 1.76 8.64 -2.71
CA PRO A 12 0.86 7.88 -3.56
C PRO A 12 -0.44 7.56 -2.82
N GLY A 13 -1.55 7.62 -3.54
CA GLY A 13 -2.84 7.19 -3.05
C GLY A 13 -2.91 5.68 -2.83
N ASP A 14 -3.86 5.24 -2.02
CA ASP A 14 -4.00 3.83 -1.64
C ASP A 14 -4.14 2.89 -2.86
N ARG A 15 -4.84 3.36 -3.92
CA ARG A 15 -4.96 2.61 -5.17
C ARG A 15 -3.65 2.51 -5.94
N GLU A 16 -2.89 3.60 -6.02
CA GLU A 16 -1.60 3.63 -6.72
C GLU A 16 -0.60 2.70 -6.05
N VAL A 17 -0.62 2.63 -4.71
CA VAL A 17 0.19 1.68 -3.94
C VAL A 17 -0.22 0.23 -4.26
N ALA A 18 -1.51 -0.07 -4.32
CA ALA A 18 -1.98 -1.42 -4.65
C ALA A 18 -1.62 -1.82 -6.10
N ASP A 19 -1.80 -0.90 -7.06
CA ASP A 19 -1.45 -1.12 -8.46
C ASP A 19 0.06 -1.32 -8.65
N ALA A 20 0.89 -0.56 -7.93
CA ALA A 20 2.35 -0.69 -7.97
C ALA A 20 2.82 -2.06 -7.45
N ILE A 21 2.21 -2.55 -6.37
CA ILE A 21 2.49 -3.90 -5.84
C ILE A 21 2.14 -4.98 -6.87
N ASP A 22 0.99 -4.87 -7.54
CA ASP A 22 0.59 -5.83 -8.58
C ASP A 22 1.60 -5.87 -9.73
N VAL A 23 2.05 -4.70 -10.19
CA VAL A 23 3.09 -4.60 -11.22
C VAL A 23 4.40 -5.22 -10.77
N LEU A 24 4.85 -4.90 -9.55
CA LEU A 24 6.09 -5.44 -8.97
C LEU A 24 6.07 -6.96 -8.89
N ARG A 25 4.90 -7.56 -8.63
CA ARG A 25 4.75 -9.01 -8.54
C ARG A 25 4.93 -9.72 -9.88
N ARG A 26 4.62 -9.08 -11.01
CA ARG A 26 4.66 -9.72 -12.35
C ARG A 26 6.05 -10.18 -12.75
N PHE A 27 7.06 -9.36 -12.49
CA PHE A 27 8.44 -9.63 -12.89
C PHE A 27 9.06 -10.87 -12.21
N PRO A 28 9.10 -10.99 -10.87
CA PRO A 28 9.62 -12.19 -10.21
C PRO A 28 8.72 -13.41 -10.43
N THR A 29 7.41 -13.22 -10.64
CA THR A 29 6.53 -14.33 -11.05
C THR A 29 6.97 -14.93 -12.39
N THR A 30 7.31 -14.10 -13.38
CA THR A 30 7.80 -14.60 -14.68
C THR A 30 9.16 -15.29 -14.59
N GLN A 31 10.00 -14.90 -13.62
CA GLN A 31 11.32 -15.51 -13.41
C GLN A 31 11.29 -16.67 -12.39
N GLN A 32 10.15 -16.94 -11.77
CA GLN A 32 10.02 -17.85 -10.62
C GLN A 32 11.02 -17.55 -9.49
N ASP A 33 11.29 -16.26 -9.25
CA ASP A 33 12.20 -15.81 -8.21
C ASP A 33 11.48 -15.81 -6.85
N GLU A 34 11.73 -16.86 -6.06
CA GLU A 34 11.10 -17.08 -4.77
C GLU A 34 11.48 -15.99 -3.74
N ASP A 35 12.72 -15.53 -3.75
CA ASP A 35 13.21 -14.54 -2.80
C ASP A 35 12.55 -13.18 -3.05
N ALA A 36 12.46 -12.77 -4.32
CA ALA A 36 11.75 -11.56 -4.70
C ALA A 36 10.24 -11.66 -4.43
N MET A 37 9.63 -12.82 -4.68
CA MET A 37 8.21 -13.05 -4.34
C MET A 37 7.97 -12.97 -2.83
N GLN A 38 8.88 -13.51 -2.00
CA GLN A 38 8.77 -13.40 -0.54
C GLN A 38 8.92 -11.94 -0.07
N ALA A 39 9.88 -11.21 -0.62
CA ALA A 39 10.09 -9.80 -0.29
C ALA A 39 8.84 -8.96 -0.61
N ILE A 40 8.22 -9.17 -1.78
CA ILE A 40 6.97 -8.51 -2.16
C ILE A 40 5.82 -8.91 -1.24
N GLY A 41 5.70 -10.19 -0.88
CA GLY A 41 4.68 -10.66 0.05
C GLY A 41 4.82 -10.06 1.46
N LEU A 42 6.03 -9.78 1.91
CA LEU A 42 6.27 -9.05 3.16
C LEU A 42 5.81 -7.58 3.06
N CYS A 43 6.09 -6.92 1.95
CA CYS A 43 5.61 -5.57 1.68
C CYS A 43 4.07 -5.52 1.66
N GLU A 44 3.42 -6.44 0.95
CA GLU A 44 1.96 -6.58 0.91
C GLU A 44 1.36 -6.71 2.31
N ARG A 45 1.88 -7.63 3.12
CA ARG A 45 1.38 -7.86 4.50
C ARG A 45 1.51 -6.63 5.39
N ARG A 46 2.50 -5.77 5.14
CA ARG A 46 2.70 -4.54 5.90
C ARG A 46 1.78 -3.40 5.44
N VAL A 47 1.54 -3.31 4.13
CA VAL A 47 0.84 -2.18 3.50
C VAL A 47 -0.68 -2.40 3.45
N MET A 48 -1.14 -3.62 3.15
CA MET A 48 -2.57 -3.93 2.99
C MET A 48 -3.43 -3.56 4.21
N PRO A 49 -3.02 -3.80 5.46
CA PRO A 49 -3.81 -3.38 6.62
C PRO A 49 -4.03 -1.87 6.68
N ILE A 50 -3.03 -1.09 6.28
CA ILE A 50 -3.06 0.40 6.28
C ILE A 50 -4.03 0.90 5.22
N ILE A 51 -3.97 0.32 4.02
CA ILE A 51 -4.92 0.61 2.93
C ILE A 51 -6.34 0.20 3.35
N MET A 52 -6.53 -1.02 3.84
CA MET A 52 -7.86 -1.50 4.24
C MET A 52 -8.48 -0.69 5.39
N THR A 53 -7.68 -0.22 6.35
CA THR A 53 -8.21 0.62 7.44
C THR A 53 -8.72 1.97 6.94
N ARG A 54 -8.11 2.54 5.90
CA ARG A 54 -8.58 3.77 5.25
C ARG A 54 -9.85 3.56 4.41
N VAL A 55 -10.06 2.33 3.93
CA VAL A 55 -11.22 1.94 3.11
C VAL A 55 -12.41 1.47 3.98
N SER A 56 -12.23 1.33 5.30
CA SER A 56 -13.29 0.89 6.22
C SER A 56 -14.54 1.77 6.10
N PRO A 57 -15.76 1.20 5.95
CA PRO A 57 -16.97 2.00 6.06
C PRO A 57 -17.03 2.61 7.45
N LYS A 58 -17.34 3.92 7.52
CA LYS A 58 -17.79 4.58 8.76
C LYS A 58 -18.75 3.63 9.47
N LYS A 59 -18.43 3.22 10.70
CA LYS A 59 -19.26 2.29 11.45
C LYS A 59 -20.70 2.81 11.43
N VAL A 60 -21.65 1.95 11.08
CA VAL A 60 -23.12 2.17 11.14
C VAL A 60 -23.61 2.33 12.60
N THR A 61 -22.72 2.67 13.53
CA THR A 61 -23.04 3.02 14.92
C THR A 61 -23.23 4.52 15.11
N ASP A 62 -23.01 5.35 14.08
CA ASP A 62 -23.30 6.79 14.14
C ASP A 62 -24.81 7.10 14.08
N CYS A 63 -25.65 6.09 13.82
CA CYS A 63 -27.11 6.20 13.82
C CYS A 63 -27.72 6.27 15.24
N PHE A 64 -26.91 6.15 16.29
CA PHE A 64 -27.34 6.12 17.70
C PHE A 64 -26.71 7.24 18.56
N GLN A 65 -26.38 8.39 17.97
CA GLN A 65 -26.05 9.58 18.78
C GLN A 65 -27.36 10.11 19.42
N PRO A 66 -27.49 10.16 20.76
CA PRO A 66 -28.61 10.82 21.41
C PRO A 66 -28.56 12.33 21.14
N LYS A 67 -29.73 12.92 20.93
CA LYS A 67 -29.93 14.34 20.63
C LYS A 67 -29.71 15.24 21.84
#